data_AF-A0A536D3T5-F1
#
_entry.id   AF-A0A536D3T5-F1
#
_cell.length_a   1.000
_cell.length_b   1.000
_cell.length_c   1.000
_cell.angle_alpha   90.00
_cell.angle_beta   90.00
_cell.angle_gamma   90.00
#
_symmetry.space_group_name_H-M   'P 1'
#
loop_
_entity.id
_entity.type
_entity.pdbx_description
1 polymer ?
#
loop_
_entity_poly.entity_id
_entity_poly.type
_entity_poly.pdbx_seq_one_letter_code
_entity_poly.pdbx_strand_id
1 'polypeptide(L)'
;MQPGIVALRRALTAAWQNDLRAVRQDGYDVERGREAWAFIQRFNQLIADLRAPIQRAWGPGGLVHVADSPDIAGPGPRVSMTRVKLRNHGNLVAIEASTHSEGEAKPNAGLGLDREIEVVGVAPLVFVQELYGTLTAFLQTALSVDFELGGSRWLFEQVAAEQFVSNARWPALAELYQRVTREYAVDDSFEKVIETFAPGTTENGETEVKLGLENLHRCRDTDPDIANFIQVVKLAVAADEVDTWVTSEAVAHDFQLDSESCMKLGRLLRAEKDVTSSRP
;
A
#
# COMPACT_ATOMS: atom_id res chain seq x y z
N MET A 1 8.47 8.92 -1.92
CA MET A 1 8.66 7.50 -2.31
C MET A 1 8.86 7.43 -3.83
N GLN A 2 9.74 6.58 -4.37
CA GLN A 2 9.97 6.50 -5.83
C GLN A 2 8.72 5.97 -6.56
N PRO A 3 8.38 6.43 -7.79
CA PRO A 3 7.16 6.02 -8.50
C PRO A 3 6.99 4.51 -8.65
N GLY A 4 8.10 3.79 -8.87
CA GLY A 4 8.09 2.34 -8.98
C GLY A 4 7.70 1.62 -7.69
N ILE A 5 8.16 2.13 -6.53
CA ILE A 5 7.81 1.61 -5.20
C ILE A 5 6.33 1.85 -4.92
N VAL A 6 5.82 3.03 -5.29
CA VAL A 6 4.40 3.38 -5.15
C VAL A 6 3.52 2.45 -5.96
N ALA A 7 3.88 2.16 -7.22
CA ALA A 7 3.13 1.23 -8.06
C ALA A 7 3.09 -0.20 -7.48
N LEU A 8 4.22 -0.68 -6.94
CA LEU A 8 4.29 -1.99 -6.29
C LEU A 8 3.45 -2.02 -5.00
N ARG A 9 3.55 -0.98 -4.18
CA ARG A 9 2.73 -0.80 -2.97
C ARG A 9 1.24 -0.86 -3.32
N ARG A 10 0.78 -0.11 -4.34
CA ARG A 10 -0.62 -0.10 -4.80
C ARG A 10 -1.11 -1.47 -5.25
N ALA A 11 -0.27 -2.24 -5.94
CA ALA A 11 -0.62 -3.60 -6.36
C ALA A 11 -0.77 -4.54 -5.15
N LEU A 12 0.14 -4.45 -4.19
CA LEU A 12 0.11 -5.22 -2.95
C LEU A 12 -1.11 -4.88 -2.09
N THR A 13 -1.41 -3.59 -1.90
CA THR A 13 -2.61 -3.17 -1.14
C THR A 13 -3.91 -3.55 -1.83
N ALA A 14 -3.96 -3.53 -3.16
CA ALA A 14 -5.15 -3.97 -3.91
C ALA A 14 -5.41 -5.48 -3.71
N ALA A 15 -4.37 -6.32 -3.81
CA ALA A 15 -4.48 -7.74 -3.53
C ALA A 15 -4.95 -7.99 -2.09
N TRP A 16 -4.30 -7.34 -1.11
CA TRP A 16 -4.64 -7.50 0.30
C TRP A 16 -6.08 -7.07 0.61
N GLN A 17 -6.52 -5.94 0.07
CA GLN A 17 -7.92 -5.50 0.22
C GLN A 17 -8.93 -6.49 -0.34
N ASN A 18 -8.64 -7.09 -1.49
CA ASN A 18 -9.54 -8.05 -2.10
C ASN A 18 -9.70 -9.30 -1.23
N ASP A 19 -8.60 -9.79 -0.65
CA ASP A 19 -8.64 -10.94 0.25
C ASP A 19 -9.32 -10.60 1.59
N LEU A 20 -9.06 -9.42 2.17
CA LEU A 20 -9.78 -8.96 3.38
C LEU A 20 -11.29 -8.81 3.14
N ARG A 21 -11.69 -8.38 1.94
CA ARG A 21 -13.09 -8.32 1.53
C ARG A 21 -13.68 -9.71 1.37
N ALA A 22 -12.94 -10.65 0.76
CA ALA A 22 -13.36 -12.04 0.63
C ALA A 22 -13.54 -12.71 2.00
N VAL A 23 -12.63 -12.46 2.96
CA VAL A 23 -12.78 -12.92 4.35
C VAL A 23 -14.04 -12.34 4.97
N ARG A 24 -14.28 -11.04 4.80
CA ARG A 24 -15.48 -10.37 5.33
C ARG A 24 -16.79 -10.94 4.77
N GLN A 25 -16.75 -11.43 3.55
CA GLN A 25 -17.90 -12.01 2.83
C GLN A 25 -17.99 -13.54 3.00
N ASP A 26 -17.22 -14.13 3.92
CA ASP A 26 -17.11 -15.59 4.12
C ASP A 26 -16.75 -16.36 2.84
N GLY A 27 -16.14 -15.68 1.86
CA GLY A 27 -15.76 -16.22 0.55
C GLY A 27 -14.29 -16.63 0.45
N TYR A 28 -13.49 -16.40 1.50
CA TYR A 28 -12.07 -16.78 1.50
C TYR A 28 -11.89 -18.26 1.90
N ASP A 29 -11.40 -19.08 0.96
CA ASP A 29 -11.10 -20.49 1.20
C ASP A 29 -9.63 -20.66 1.61
N VAL A 30 -9.41 -21.12 2.85
CA VAL A 30 -8.10 -21.50 3.39
C VAL A 30 -7.67 -22.92 2.98
N GLU A 31 -8.53 -23.65 2.25
CA GLU A 31 -8.38 -25.05 1.89
C GLU A 31 -8.15 -25.95 3.11
N ARG A 32 -9.18 -26.06 3.97
CA ARG A 32 -9.08 -26.83 5.23
C ARG A 32 -8.51 -28.24 5.02
N GLY A 33 -7.51 -28.60 5.83
CA GLY A 33 -6.73 -29.84 5.73
C GLY A 33 -5.55 -29.77 4.74
N ARG A 34 -5.37 -28.66 4.02
CA ARG A 34 -4.24 -28.38 3.11
C ARG A 34 -3.72 -26.95 3.28
N GLU A 35 -3.94 -26.33 4.43
CA GLU A 35 -3.67 -24.92 4.70
C GLU A 35 -2.21 -24.54 4.45
N ALA A 36 -1.26 -25.38 4.86
CA ALA A 36 0.17 -25.15 4.60
C ALA A 36 0.51 -25.15 3.11
N TRP A 37 -0.12 -26.03 2.32
CA TRP A 37 0.08 -26.03 0.87
C TRP A 37 -0.58 -24.80 0.24
N ALA A 38 -1.81 -24.47 0.65
CA ALA A 38 -2.53 -23.29 0.17
C ALA A 38 -1.74 -21.99 0.47
N PHE A 39 -1.15 -21.88 1.66
CA PHE A 39 -0.32 -20.73 2.05
C PHE A 39 0.88 -20.56 1.09
N ILE A 40 1.63 -21.64 0.85
CA ILE A 40 2.80 -21.62 -0.03
C ILE A 40 2.40 -21.30 -1.47
N GLN A 41 1.33 -21.92 -1.98
CA GLN A 41 0.85 -21.66 -3.34
C GLN A 41 0.38 -20.20 -3.51
N ARG A 42 -0.39 -19.68 -2.56
CA ARG A 42 -0.85 -18.29 -2.57
C ARG A 42 0.31 -17.31 -2.50
N PHE A 43 1.31 -17.57 -1.65
CA PHE A 43 2.52 -16.76 -1.56
C PHE A 43 3.26 -16.70 -2.90
N ASN A 44 3.50 -17.86 -3.52
CA ASN A 44 4.16 -17.97 -4.82
C ASN A 44 3.38 -17.26 -5.93
N GLN A 45 2.05 -17.40 -5.93
CA GLN A 45 1.18 -16.72 -6.88
C GLN A 45 1.24 -15.19 -6.72
N LEU A 46 1.18 -14.67 -5.49
CA LEU A 46 1.29 -13.24 -5.22
C LEU A 46 2.63 -12.67 -5.71
N ILE A 47 3.74 -13.37 -5.50
CA ILE A 47 5.04 -12.97 -6.06
C ILE A 47 5.01 -12.94 -7.60
N ALA A 48 4.38 -13.93 -8.23
CA ALA A 48 4.24 -13.97 -9.68
C ALA A 48 3.40 -12.79 -10.21
N ASP A 49 2.29 -12.46 -9.55
CA ASP A 49 1.41 -11.34 -9.91
C ASP A 49 2.11 -9.98 -9.74
N LEU A 50 2.98 -9.87 -8.73
CA LEU A 50 3.78 -8.67 -8.47
C LEU A 50 5.01 -8.55 -9.38
N ARG A 51 5.31 -9.53 -10.24
CA ARG A 51 6.47 -9.49 -11.14
C ARG A 51 6.45 -8.25 -12.05
N ALA A 52 5.30 -7.96 -12.66
CA ALA A 52 5.18 -6.84 -13.58
C ALA A 52 5.46 -5.47 -12.91
N PRO A 53 4.88 -5.14 -11.73
CA PRO A 53 5.24 -3.90 -11.03
C PRO A 53 6.69 -3.88 -10.53
N ILE A 54 7.26 -5.01 -10.09
CA ILE A 54 8.69 -5.06 -9.71
C ILE A 54 9.58 -4.76 -10.92
N GLN A 55 9.35 -5.40 -12.07
CA GLN A 55 10.15 -5.18 -13.27
C GLN A 55 10.04 -3.76 -13.83
N ARG A 56 8.88 -3.11 -13.64
CA ARG A 56 8.71 -1.69 -14.00
C ARG A 56 9.59 -0.77 -13.15
N ALA A 57 9.78 -1.10 -11.89
CA ALA A 57 10.50 -0.27 -10.94
C ALA A 57 12.03 -0.55 -10.91
N TRP A 58 12.43 -1.82 -11.05
CA TRP A 58 13.82 -2.26 -10.98
C TRP A 58 14.40 -2.73 -12.33
N GLY A 59 13.64 -2.60 -13.41
CA GLY A 59 14.01 -3.06 -14.75
C GLY A 59 13.79 -4.57 -14.96
N PRO A 60 14.08 -5.10 -16.17
CA PRO A 60 13.81 -6.49 -16.54
C PRO A 60 14.42 -7.56 -15.60
N GLY A 61 15.50 -7.23 -14.89
CA GLY A 61 16.14 -8.14 -13.93
C GLY A 61 15.78 -7.92 -12.45
N GLY A 62 14.86 -6.98 -12.16
CA GLY A 62 14.26 -6.80 -10.84
C GLY A 62 13.40 -8.00 -10.44
N LEU A 63 14.04 -9.12 -10.16
CA LEU A 63 13.39 -10.38 -9.78
C LEU A 63 13.60 -10.62 -8.30
N VAL A 64 12.53 -11.06 -7.66
CA VAL A 64 12.52 -11.55 -6.29
C VAL A 64 12.27 -13.04 -6.35
N HIS A 65 13.06 -13.83 -5.62
CA HIS A 65 13.06 -15.28 -5.75
C HIS A 65 12.49 -15.97 -4.50
N VAL A 66 11.47 -16.79 -4.73
CA VAL A 66 11.01 -17.80 -3.79
C VAL A 66 11.65 -19.13 -4.18
N ALA A 67 12.41 -19.73 -3.27
CA ALA A 67 13.20 -20.91 -3.51
C ALA A 67 12.42 -22.17 -3.15
N ASP A 68 11.82 -22.82 -4.16
CA ASP A 68 11.23 -24.17 -4.04
C ASP A 68 11.78 -25.12 -5.12
N SER A 69 13.08 -25.07 -5.46
CA SER A 69 13.65 -26.06 -6.40
C SER A 69 15.20 -25.98 -6.51
N PRO A 70 15.89 -27.10 -6.77
CA PRO A 70 17.36 -27.20 -6.77
C PRO A 70 18.07 -26.57 -8.00
N ASP A 71 17.34 -26.06 -8.99
CA ASP A 71 17.94 -25.50 -10.21
C ASP A 71 17.50 -24.05 -10.45
N ILE A 72 18.30 -23.09 -9.99
CA ILE A 72 18.28 -21.73 -10.56
C ILE A 72 19.73 -21.26 -10.76
N ALA A 73 20.24 -21.51 -11.97
CA ALA A 73 21.41 -20.85 -12.54
C ALA A 73 20.96 -19.79 -13.56
N GLY A 74 21.58 -18.61 -13.52
CA GLY A 74 21.44 -17.59 -14.57
C GLY A 74 21.85 -16.18 -14.12
N PRO A 75 22.75 -15.47 -14.84
CA PRO A 75 23.20 -14.13 -14.48
C PRO A 75 22.47 -13.00 -15.24
N GLY A 76 22.02 -11.96 -14.53
CA GLY A 76 21.62 -10.64 -15.06
C GLY A 76 20.43 -9.97 -14.34
N PRO A 77 20.22 -8.64 -14.49
CA PRO A 77 20.68 -7.51 -13.64
C PRO A 77 19.85 -7.26 -12.36
N ARG A 78 20.50 -6.93 -11.23
CA ARG A 78 19.90 -6.74 -9.88
C ARG A 78 18.77 -7.74 -9.54
N VAL A 79 19.12 -9.00 -9.65
CA VAL A 79 18.44 -10.08 -8.94
C VAL A 79 18.56 -9.80 -7.44
N SER A 80 17.46 -9.85 -6.70
CA SER A 80 17.55 -9.78 -5.25
C SER A 80 18.49 -10.89 -4.76
N MET A 81 19.52 -10.50 -4.01
CA MET A 81 20.37 -11.49 -3.35
C MET A 81 19.59 -12.19 -2.24
N THR A 82 18.46 -11.66 -1.79
CA THR A 82 17.61 -12.30 -0.80
C THR A 82 16.70 -13.33 -1.46
N ARG A 83 16.72 -14.54 -0.91
CA ARG A 83 15.81 -15.63 -1.26
C ARG A 83 15.02 -16.04 -0.03
N VAL A 84 13.75 -16.38 -0.21
CA VAL A 84 12.93 -16.99 0.83
C VAL A 84 12.51 -18.39 0.39
N LYS A 85 12.57 -19.36 1.29
CA LYS A 85 12.10 -20.72 1.09
C LYS A 85 10.97 -20.99 2.08
N LEU A 86 9.87 -21.55 1.59
CA LEU A 86 8.74 -21.91 2.44
C LEU A 86 8.62 -23.43 2.50
N ARG A 87 8.71 -24.01 3.69
CA ARG A 87 8.62 -25.46 3.88
C ARG A 87 7.30 -25.82 4.53
N ASN A 88 6.65 -26.83 3.97
CA ASN A 88 5.45 -27.41 4.56
C ASN A 88 5.84 -28.43 5.67
N HIS A 89 5.45 -28.14 6.91
CA HIS A 89 5.63 -29.02 8.07
C HIS A 89 4.30 -29.61 8.57
N GLY A 90 3.29 -29.70 7.69
CA GLY A 90 1.94 -30.15 8.01
C GLY A 90 1.13 -29.03 8.64
N ASN A 91 1.31 -28.82 9.95
CA ASN A 91 0.55 -27.82 10.72
C ASN A 91 1.14 -26.41 10.61
N LEU A 92 2.42 -26.34 10.24
CA LEU A 92 3.20 -25.11 10.19
C LEU A 92 3.77 -24.90 8.78
N VAL A 93 4.02 -23.65 8.44
CA VAL A 93 4.89 -23.26 7.33
C VAL A 93 6.15 -22.64 7.93
N ALA A 94 7.30 -23.26 7.69
CA ALA A 94 8.59 -22.71 8.08
C ALA A 94 9.13 -21.80 6.96
N ILE A 95 9.52 -20.60 7.32
CA ILE A 95 10.10 -19.60 6.42
C ILE A 95 11.60 -19.54 6.70
N GLU A 96 12.39 -19.75 5.66
CA GLU A 96 13.84 -19.71 5.71
C GLU A 96 14.36 -18.67 4.72
N ALA A 97 15.05 -17.63 5.21
CA ALA A 97 15.66 -16.61 4.38
C ALA A 97 17.17 -16.82 4.24
N SER A 98 17.65 -16.58 3.03
CA SER A 98 19.07 -16.71 2.70
C SER A 98 19.50 -15.58 1.80
N THR A 99 20.79 -15.29 1.83
CA THR A 99 21.43 -14.38 0.89
C THR A 99 22.24 -15.20 -0.10
N HIS A 100 22.05 -14.94 -1.39
CA HIS A 100 22.72 -15.62 -2.48
C HIS A 100 23.84 -14.74 -2.98
N SER A 101 25.08 -15.14 -2.68
CA SER A 101 26.31 -14.44 -3.06
C SER A 101 27.29 -15.46 -3.62
N GLU A 102 28.00 -15.11 -4.69
CA GLU A 102 29.03 -15.99 -5.29
C GLU A 102 28.48 -17.35 -5.77
N GLY A 103 27.19 -17.42 -6.11
CA GLY A 103 26.55 -18.65 -6.60
C GLY A 103 26.07 -19.60 -5.50
N GLU A 104 26.26 -19.27 -4.23
CA GLU A 104 25.81 -20.09 -3.10
C GLU A 104 24.78 -19.35 -2.24
N ALA A 105 23.76 -20.07 -1.76
CA ALA A 105 22.81 -19.56 -0.79
C ALA A 105 23.37 -19.75 0.62
N LYS A 106 23.58 -18.66 1.34
CA LYS A 106 24.01 -18.66 2.74
C LYS A 106 22.86 -18.22 3.63
N PRO A 107 22.49 -19.00 4.67
CA PRO A 107 21.51 -18.56 5.65
C PRO A 107 21.92 -17.20 6.23
N ASN A 108 20.94 -16.30 6.43
CA ASN A 108 21.22 -14.98 6.96
C ASN A 108 20.13 -14.58 7.96
N ALA A 109 20.32 -14.99 9.21
CA ALA A 109 19.41 -14.68 10.32
C ALA A 109 19.25 -13.16 10.56
N GLY A 110 20.22 -12.34 10.10
CA GLY A 110 20.15 -10.88 10.17
C GLY A 110 19.04 -10.27 9.31
N LEU A 111 18.43 -11.05 8.41
CA LEU A 111 17.28 -10.61 7.61
C LEU A 111 15.97 -10.57 8.42
N GLY A 112 15.90 -11.24 9.57
CA GLY A 112 14.74 -11.24 10.46
C GLY A 112 13.48 -11.89 9.87
N LEU A 113 13.63 -12.70 8.81
CA LEU A 113 12.51 -13.36 8.12
C LEU A 113 12.30 -14.82 8.57
N ASP A 114 13.31 -15.43 9.19
CA ASP A 114 13.26 -16.83 9.65
C ASP A 114 12.22 -16.99 10.76
N ARG A 115 11.13 -17.71 10.49
CA ARG A 115 10.05 -17.96 11.45
C ARG A 115 9.17 -19.14 11.05
N GLU A 116 8.42 -19.67 12.00
CA GLU A 116 7.38 -20.68 11.76
C GLU A 116 6.00 -20.04 11.93
N ILE A 117 5.08 -20.35 11.02
CA ILE A 117 3.70 -19.86 11.06
C ILE A 117 2.76 -21.04 11.22
N GLU A 118 1.92 -21.00 12.24
CA GLU A 118 0.82 -21.94 12.39
C GLU A 118 -0.30 -21.59 11.40
N VAL A 119 -0.71 -22.57 10.60
CA VAL A 119 -1.68 -22.36 9.51
C VAL A 119 -2.88 -23.29 9.61
N VAL A 120 -2.80 -24.38 10.37
CA VAL A 120 -3.92 -25.30 10.56
C VAL A 120 -4.85 -24.79 11.64
N GLY A 121 -6.15 -24.76 11.35
CA GLY A 121 -7.17 -24.37 12.32
C GLY A 121 -7.22 -22.86 12.65
N VAL A 122 -6.37 -22.04 12.01
CA VAL A 122 -6.40 -20.58 12.19
C VAL A 122 -7.60 -19.97 11.45
N ALA A 123 -8.09 -18.84 11.96
CA ALA A 123 -9.16 -18.09 11.31
C ALA A 123 -8.68 -17.52 9.96
N PRO A 124 -9.56 -17.41 8.93
CA PRO A 124 -9.18 -16.87 7.62
C PRO A 124 -8.52 -15.48 7.67
N LEU A 125 -8.95 -14.61 8.59
CA LEU A 125 -8.32 -13.30 8.78
C LEU A 125 -6.85 -13.44 9.23
N VAL A 126 -6.58 -14.29 10.22
CA VAL A 126 -5.22 -14.56 10.71
C VAL A 126 -4.36 -15.15 9.59
N PHE A 127 -4.91 -16.08 8.81
CA PHE A 127 -4.24 -16.66 7.65
C PHE A 127 -3.82 -15.59 6.64
N VAL A 128 -4.74 -14.69 6.27
CA VAL A 128 -4.48 -13.57 5.34
C VAL A 128 -3.45 -12.60 5.92
N GLN A 129 -3.54 -12.25 7.20
CA GLN A 129 -2.57 -11.36 7.85
C GLN A 129 -1.16 -11.95 7.84
N GLU A 130 -1.01 -13.25 8.14
CA GLU A 130 0.29 -13.92 8.09
C GLU A 130 0.84 -14.05 6.68
N LEU A 131 -0.02 -14.30 5.68
CA LEU A 131 0.36 -14.38 4.28
C LEU A 131 0.92 -13.04 3.78
N TYR A 132 0.14 -11.96 3.92
CA TYR A 132 0.56 -10.63 3.45
C TYR A 132 1.67 -10.03 4.32
N GLY A 133 1.69 -10.30 5.63
CA GLY A 133 2.76 -9.91 6.52
C GLY A 133 4.10 -10.53 6.11
N THR A 134 4.11 -11.84 5.83
CA THR A 134 5.31 -12.54 5.33
C THR A 134 5.75 -11.99 3.98
N LEU A 135 4.81 -11.84 3.05
CA LEU A 135 5.09 -11.36 1.70
C LEU A 135 5.70 -9.95 1.73
N THR A 136 5.08 -9.07 2.51
CA THR A 136 5.51 -7.68 2.67
C THR A 136 6.90 -7.62 3.30
N ALA A 137 7.14 -8.32 4.40
CA ALA A 137 8.44 -8.37 5.05
C ALA A 137 9.53 -8.88 4.09
N PHE A 138 9.24 -9.96 3.36
CA PHE A 138 10.16 -10.48 2.37
C PHE A 138 10.47 -9.46 1.25
N LEU A 139 9.45 -8.84 0.66
CA LEU A 139 9.65 -7.86 -0.41
C LEU A 139 10.41 -6.61 0.08
N GLN A 140 10.11 -6.11 1.28
CA GLN A 140 10.83 -4.99 1.90
C GLN A 140 12.32 -5.30 2.06
N THR A 141 12.64 -6.48 2.60
CA THR A 141 14.03 -6.95 2.76
C THR A 141 14.70 -7.21 1.41
N ALA A 142 14.01 -7.85 0.47
CA ALA A 142 14.55 -8.24 -0.83
C ALA A 142 14.83 -7.05 -1.75
N LEU A 143 14.03 -5.99 -1.65
CA LEU A 143 14.12 -4.80 -2.48
C LEU A 143 14.75 -3.61 -1.75
N SER A 144 15.04 -3.75 -0.44
CA SER A 144 15.53 -2.68 0.43
C SER A 144 14.63 -1.44 0.41
N VAL A 145 13.32 -1.66 0.58
CA VAL A 145 12.29 -0.60 0.59
C VAL A 145 11.42 -0.69 1.81
N ASP A 146 10.81 0.44 2.17
CA ASP A 146 9.70 0.48 3.12
C ASP A 146 8.39 0.76 2.37
N PHE A 147 7.41 -0.12 2.51
CA PHE A 147 6.09 0.06 1.92
C PHE A 147 5.13 0.81 2.85
N GLU A 148 5.49 0.98 4.13
CA GLU A 148 4.62 1.57 5.15
C GLU A 148 3.26 0.86 5.23
N LEU A 149 3.28 -0.47 5.24
CA LEU A 149 2.10 -1.34 5.33
C LEU A 149 1.98 -2.00 6.72
N GLY A 150 2.45 -1.32 7.76
CA GLY A 150 2.34 -1.78 9.13
C GLY A 150 0.91 -1.64 9.68
N GLY A 151 0.39 -2.72 10.26
CA GLY A 151 -0.95 -2.75 10.87
C GLY A 151 -2.08 -2.50 9.86
N SER A 152 -3.20 -1.96 10.33
CA SER A 152 -4.36 -1.66 9.49
C SER A 152 -4.35 -0.24 8.90
N ARG A 153 -3.44 0.64 9.35
CA ARG A 153 -3.44 2.08 9.01
C ARG A 153 -3.52 2.33 7.51
N TRP A 154 -2.75 1.58 6.73
CA TRP A 154 -2.72 1.71 5.26
C TRP A 154 -4.11 1.50 4.64
N LEU A 155 -4.95 0.65 5.23
CA LEU A 155 -6.29 0.35 4.74
C LEU A 155 -7.23 1.53 4.98
N PHE A 156 -7.16 2.15 6.16
CA PHE A 156 -7.89 3.37 6.47
C PHE A 156 -7.49 4.53 5.55
N GLU A 157 -6.19 4.71 5.32
CA GLU A 157 -5.69 5.71 4.35
C GLU A 157 -6.23 5.43 2.94
N GLN A 158 -6.20 4.18 2.49
CA GLN A 158 -6.68 3.80 1.17
C GLN A 158 -8.19 4.04 1.00
N VAL A 159 -9.01 3.68 1.99
CA VAL A 159 -10.47 3.92 1.93
C VAL A 159 -10.80 5.41 2.04
N ALA A 160 -10.03 6.18 2.81
CA ALA A 160 -10.19 7.64 2.86
C ALA A 160 -9.86 8.30 1.52
N ALA A 161 -8.78 7.85 0.86
CA ALA A 161 -8.41 8.31 -0.48
C ALA A 161 -9.51 7.98 -1.50
N GLU A 162 -10.05 6.76 -1.49
CA GLU A 162 -11.15 6.36 -2.38
C GLU A 162 -12.40 7.23 -2.22
N GLN A 163 -12.76 7.56 -0.96
CA GLN A 163 -13.88 8.45 -0.70
C GLN A 163 -13.63 9.85 -1.24
N PHE A 164 -12.41 10.37 -1.07
CA PHE A 164 -12.02 11.67 -1.60
C PHE A 164 -12.03 11.69 -3.13
N VAL A 165 -11.44 10.69 -3.77
CA VAL A 165 -11.40 10.54 -5.23
C VAL A 165 -12.79 10.37 -5.82
N SER A 166 -13.73 9.73 -5.11
CA SER A 166 -15.07 9.46 -5.64
C SER A 166 -16.09 10.57 -5.38
N ASN A 167 -15.89 11.38 -4.32
CA ASN A 167 -16.91 12.34 -3.86
C ASN A 167 -16.39 13.76 -3.66
N ALA A 168 -15.11 14.02 -3.97
CA ALA A 168 -14.43 15.27 -3.65
C ALA A 168 -14.59 15.70 -2.18
N ARG A 169 -14.67 14.73 -1.24
CA ARG A 169 -14.88 14.97 0.20
C ARG A 169 -14.06 14.00 1.05
N TRP A 170 -13.42 14.52 2.08
CA TRP A 170 -12.80 13.68 3.12
C TRP A 170 -13.87 13.04 4.01
N PRO A 171 -13.74 11.76 4.39
CA PRO A 171 -14.66 11.14 5.32
C PRO A 171 -14.43 11.64 6.75
N ALA A 172 -15.49 11.64 7.55
CA ALA A 172 -15.36 11.71 9.00
C ALA A 172 -14.73 10.40 9.53
N LEU A 173 -14.00 10.46 10.64
CA LEU A 173 -13.35 9.28 11.21
C LEU A 173 -14.32 8.15 11.55
N ALA A 174 -15.51 8.48 12.08
CA ALA A 174 -16.55 7.49 12.39
C ALA A 174 -17.11 6.83 11.11
N GLU A 175 -17.35 7.62 10.05
CA GLU A 175 -17.79 7.13 8.73
C GLU A 175 -16.75 6.18 8.15
N LEU A 176 -15.46 6.58 8.20
CA LEU A 176 -14.36 5.78 7.71
C LEU A 176 -14.26 4.45 8.46
N TYR A 177 -14.33 4.47 9.79
CA TYR A 177 -14.28 3.27 10.62
C TYR A 177 -15.43 2.31 10.32
N GLN A 178 -16.66 2.82 10.26
CA GLN A 178 -17.83 2.01 9.93
C GLN A 178 -17.70 1.38 8.54
N ARG A 179 -17.19 2.13 7.56
CA ARG A 179 -16.99 1.62 6.21
C ARG A 179 -15.94 0.52 6.18
N VAL A 180 -14.79 0.75 6.79
CA VAL A 180 -13.69 -0.23 6.83
C VAL A 180 -14.14 -1.53 7.51
N THR A 181 -14.75 -1.44 8.69
CA THR A 181 -15.23 -2.62 9.44
C THR A 181 -16.41 -3.34 8.78
N ARG A 182 -17.21 -2.63 7.97
CA ARG A 182 -18.30 -3.22 7.20
C ARG A 182 -17.78 -3.99 5.98
N GLU A 183 -16.87 -3.39 5.23
CA GLU A 183 -16.40 -3.89 3.94
C GLU A 183 -15.22 -4.87 4.05
N TYR A 184 -14.43 -4.77 5.11
CA TYR A 184 -13.19 -5.54 5.28
C TYR A 184 -13.15 -6.22 6.65
N ALA A 185 -12.48 -7.37 6.72
CA ALA A 185 -12.25 -8.08 7.97
C ALA A 185 -11.12 -7.38 8.76
N VAL A 186 -11.48 -6.39 9.58
CA VAL A 186 -10.55 -5.60 10.40
C VAL A 186 -10.92 -5.73 11.87
N ASP A 187 -9.95 -6.05 12.70
CA ASP A 187 -10.11 -6.29 14.15
C ASP A 187 -9.61 -5.12 15.03
N ASP A 188 -9.27 -3.98 14.43
CA ASP A 188 -8.81 -2.81 15.20
C ASP A 188 -9.96 -2.10 15.92
N SER A 189 -9.71 -1.69 17.16
CA SER A 189 -10.68 -0.92 17.95
C SER A 189 -10.79 0.53 17.45
N PHE A 190 -11.93 1.16 17.68
CA PHE A 190 -12.15 2.55 17.27
C PHE A 190 -11.19 3.53 17.99
N GLU A 191 -10.85 3.25 19.25
CA GLU A 191 -9.91 4.06 20.05
C GLU A 191 -8.52 4.08 19.41
N LYS A 192 -8.03 2.93 18.94
CA LYS A 192 -6.75 2.83 18.23
C LYS A 192 -6.75 3.64 16.93
N VAL A 193 -7.89 3.67 16.25
CA VAL A 193 -8.07 4.44 15.00
C VAL A 193 -8.09 5.95 15.30
N ILE A 194 -8.74 6.39 16.38
CA ILE A 194 -8.68 7.77 16.87
C ILE A 194 -7.23 8.17 17.17
N GLU A 195 -6.52 7.36 17.94
CA GLU A 195 -5.13 7.65 18.32
C GLU A 195 -4.21 7.77 17.09
N THR A 196 -4.51 7.02 16.02
CA THR A 196 -3.74 7.04 14.78
C THR A 196 -4.00 8.29 13.92
N PHE A 197 -5.25 8.70 13.76
CA PHE A 197 -5.64 9.73 12.78
C PHE A 197 -6.01 11.09 13.39
N ALA A 198 -6.39 11.12 14.66
CA ALA A 198 -6.79 12.32 15.38
C ALA A 198 -6.32 12.26 16.85
N PRO A 199 -5.01 12.11 17.11
CA PRO A 199 -4.49 12.01 18.47
C PRO A 199 -4.87 13.25 19.30
N GLY A 200 -5.42 13.02 20.49
CA GLY A 200 -5.81 14.09 21.42
C GLY A 200 -7.16 14.76 21.11
N THR A 201 -7.91 14.30 20.11
CA THR A 201 -9.30 14.75 19.93
C THR A 201 -10.20 14.17 21.02
N THR A 202 -11.15 14.97 21.48
CA THR A 202 -12.28 14.53 22.33
C THR A 202 -13.57 14.41 21.53
N GLU A 203 -13.54 14.72 20.24
CA GLU A 203 -14.70 14.63 19.35
C GLU A 203 -14.95 13.16 19.00
N ASN A 204 -16.23 12.75 19.00
CA ASN A 204 -16.64 11.37 18.75
C ASN A 204 -16.61 11.03 17.24
N GLY A 205 -15.43 11.15 16.63
CA GLY A 205 -15.17 10.75 15.25
C GLY A 205 -15.74 11.68 14.16
N GLU A 206 -16.13 12.90 14.52
CA GLU A 206 -16.57 13.94 13.57
C GLU A 206 -15.39 14.58 12.81
N THR A 207 -14.18 14.45 13.35
CA THR A 207 -12.96 14.95 12.73
C THR A 207 -12.75 14.32 11.35
N GLU A 208 -12.59 15.15 10.31
CA GLU A 208 -12.29 14.70 8.96
C GLU A 208 -10.88 14.10 8.87
N VAL A 209 -10.76 12.94 8.22
CA VAL A 209 -9.46 12.30 7.96
C VAL A 209 -8.89 12.85 6.66
N LYS A 210 -8.00 13.84 6.78
CA LYS A 210 -7.34 14.50 5.65
C LYS A 210 -5.97 13.87 5.42
N LEU A 211 -5.74 13.34 4.22
CA LEU A 211 -4.43 12.85 3.84
C LEU A 211 -3.61 13.97 3.22
N GLY A 212 -2.40 14.19 3.74
CA GLY A 212 -1.40 15.01 3.04
C GLY A 212 -0.99 14.36 1.72
N LEU A 213 -0.38 15.15 0.82
CA LEU A 213 -0.03 14.71 -0.53
C LEU A 213 0.88 13.47 -0.55
N GLU A 214 1.79 13.34 0.41
CA GLU A 214 2.66 12.16 0.51
C GLU A 214 1.87 10.87 0.74
N ASN A 215 0.88 10.90 1.64
CA ASN A 215 0.03 9.74 1.93
C ASN A 215 -0.94 9.48 0.78
N LEU A 216 -1.49 10.54 0.18
CA LEU A 216 -2.37 10.43 -0.97
C LEU A 216 -1.64 9.81 -2.17
N HIS A 217 -0.37 10.18 -2.39
CA HIS A 217 0.47 9.62 -3.45
C HIS A 217 0.69 8.12 -3.32
N ARG A 218 0.71 7.60 -2.08
CA ARG A 218 0.87 6.16 -1.82
C ARG A 218 -0.41 5.35 -2.07
N CYS A 219 -1.57 6.01 -2.08
CA CYS A 219 -2.86 5.37 -2.34
C CYS A 219 -3.08 5.13 -3.84
N ARG A 220 -3.91 4.14 -4.19
CA ARG A 220 -4.30 3.92 -5.60
C ARG A 220 -5.28 4.99 -6.09
N ASP A 221 -5.31 5.19 -7.40
CA ASP A 221 -6.28 6.02 -8.13
C ASP A 221 -6.24 7.53 -7.79
N THR A 222 -5.13 8.01 -7.23
CA THR A 222 -4.94 9.43 -6.85
C THR A 222 -4.06 10.22 -7.83
N ASP A 223 -3.50 9.56 -8.84
CA ASP A 223 -2.55 10.19 -9.78
C ASP A 223 -3.11 11.43 -10.50
N PRO A 224 -4.37 11.44 -10.99
CA PRO A 224 -4.93 12.61 -11.64
C PRO A 224 -5.02 13.82 -10.71
N ASP A 225 -5.47 13.62 -9.47
CA ASP A 225 -5.63 14.69 -8.48
C ASP A 225 -4.27 15.29 -8.09
N ILE A 226 -3.25 14.43 -7.94
CA ILE A 226 -1.88 14.87 -7.64
C ILE A 226 -1.27 15.60 -8.84
N ALA A 227 -1.51 15.14 -10.06
CA ALA A 227 -1.05 15.81 -11.27
C ALA A 227 -1.66 17.21 -11.41
N ASN A 228 -2.97 17.33 -11.18
CA ASN A 228 -3.68 18.62 -11.18
C ASN A 228 -3.11 19.57 -10.11
N PHE A 229 -2.86 19.07 -8.90
CA PHE A 229 -2.24 19.85 -7.83
C PHE A 229 -0.85 20.37 -8.25
N ILE A 230 0.02 19.50 -8.77
CA ILE A 230 1.38 19.90 -9.20
C ILE A 230 1.33 20.94 -10.32
N GLN A 231 0.40 20.81 -11.27
CA GLN A 231 0.23 21.77 -12.36
C GLN A 231 -0.18 23.15 -11.84
N VAL A 232 -1.11 23.22 -10.88
CA VAL A 232 -1.51 24.49 -10.27
C VAL A 232 -0.38 25.13 -9.48
N VAL A 233 0.39 24.35 -8.71
CA VAL A 233 1.54 24.90 -7.99
C VAL A 233 2.55 25.51 -8.96
N LYS A 234 2.85 24.84 -10.07
CA LYS A 234 3.74 25.40 -11.11
C LYS A 234 3.19 26.69 -11.71
N LEU A 235 1.88 26.74 -11.96
CA LEU A 235 1.22 27.94 -12.48
C LEU A 235 1.28 29.10 -11.46
N ALA A 236 1.02 28.82 -10.17
CA ALA A 236 1.10 29.81 -9.11
C ALA A 236 2.53 30.36 -8.96
N VAL A 237 3.55 29.51 -9.01
CA VAL A 237 4.97 29.93 -8.97
C VAL A 237 5.30 30.81 -10.18
N ALA A 238 4.90 30.40 -11.39
CA ALA A 238 5.15 31.19 -12.60
C ALA A 238 4.44 32.55 -12.57
N ALA A 239 3.23 32.62 -11.99
CA ALA A 239 2.47 33.84 -11.86
C ALA A 239 3.06 34.80 -10.82
N ASP A 240 3.60 34.27 -9.73
CA ASP A 240 4.35 35.02 -8.70
C ASP A 240 5.61 35.68 -9.29
N GLU A 241 6.36 34.97 -10.15
CA GLU A 241 7.55 35.50 -10.82
C GLU A 241 7.26 36.74 -11.70
N VAL A 242 6.02 36.88 -12.20
CA VAL A 242 5.61 37.97 -13.09
C VAL A 242 4.54 38.88 -12.49
N ASP A 243 4.29 38.78 -11.17
CA ASP A 243 3.31 39.58 -10.40
C ASP A 243 1.89 39.57 -11.01
N THR A 244 1.41 38.38 -11.37
CA THR A 244 0.08 38.17 -11.94
C THR A 244 -0.80 37.28 -11.08
N TRP A 245 -2.11 37.52 -11.15
CA TRP A 245 -3.11 36.80 -10.36
C TRP A 245 -3.68 35.63 -11.15
N VAL A 246 -3.79 34.47 -10.51
CA VAL A 246 -4.39 33.26 -11.08
C VAL A 246 -5.76 33.04 -10.44
N THR A 247 -6.81 33.05 -11.24
CA THR A 247 -8.19 32.77 -10.76
C THR A 247 -8.52 31.29 -10.89
N SER A 248 -9.43 30.79 -10.06
CA SER A 248 -9.92 29.42 -10.15
C SER A 248 -10.60 29.12 -11.49
N GLU A 249 -11.23 30.10 -12.10
CA GLU A 249 -11.84 29.99 -13.44
C GLU A 249 -10.78 29.81 -14.54
N ALA A 250 -9.68 30.56 -14.48
CA ALA A 250 -8.57 30.41 -15.40
C ALA A 250 -7.93 29.02 -15.29
N VAL A 251 -7.70 28.56 -14.06
CA VAL A 251 -7.17 27.21 -13.79
C VAL A 251 -8.10 26.11 -14.33
N ALA A 252 -9.40 26.23 -14.09
CA ALA A 252 -10.38 25.25 -14.57
C ALA A 252 -10.41 25.19 -16.10
N HIS A 253 -10.36 26.35 -16.75
CA HIS A 253 -10.33 26.45 -18.21
C HIS A 253 -9.03 25.89 -18.80
N ASP A 254 -7.88 26.29 -18.26
CA ASP A 254 -6.56 25.95 -18.81
C ASP A 254 -6.21 24.47 -18.66
N PHE A 255 -6.63 23.86 -17.56
CA PHE A 255 -6.44 22.42 -17.31
C PHE A 255 -7.65 21.56 -17.70
N GLN A 256 -8.69 22.16 -18.31
CA GLN A 256 -9.92 21.47 -18.73
C GLN A 256 -10.55 20.63 -17.61
N LEU A 257 -10.56 21.18 -16.40
CA LEU A 257 -11.06 20.49 -15.21
C LEU A 257 -12.57 20.55 -15.14
N ASP A 258 -13.20 19.40 -14.82
CA ASP A 258 -14.60 19.38 -14.43
C ASP A 258 -14.81 19.96 -13.02
N SER A 259 -16.08 20.19 -12.67
CA SER A 259 -16.43 20.77 -11.37
C SER A 259 -15.91 19.93 -10.20
N GLU A 260 -15.84 18.60 -10.34
CA GLU A 260 -15.42 17.71 -9.27
C GLU A 260 -13.90 17.79 -9.05
N SER A 261 -13.14 17.80 -10.14
CA SER A 261 -11.69 17.98 -10.16
C SER A 261 -11.29 19.34 -9.60
N CYS A 262 -12.03 20.41 -9.95
CA CYS A 262 -11.85 21.73 -9.34
C CYS A 262 -12.09 21.71 -7.83
N MET A 263 -13.12 21.02 -7.35
CA MET A 263 -13.40 20.89 -5.91
C MET A 263 -12.29 20.14 -5.17
N LYS A 264 -11.81 19.01 -5.73
CA LYS A 264 -10.69 18.23 -5.16
C LYS A 264 -9.44 19.09 -5.06
N LEU A 265 -9.09 19.76 -6.15
CA LEU A 265 -7.94 20.66 -6.23
C LEU A 265 -8.02 21.79 -5.20
N GLY A 266 -9.16 22.47 -5.08
CA GLY A 266 -9.35 23.52 -4.08
C GLY A 266 -9.21 23.00 -2.64
N ARG A 267 -9.65 21.77 -2.36
CA ARG A 267 -9.46 21.13 -1.04
C ARG A 267 -8.00 20.78 -0.77
N LEU A 268 -7.26 20.29 -1.77
CA LEU A 268 -5.84 20.02 -1.65
C LEU A 268 -5.05 21.31 -1.38
N LEU A 269 -5.32 22.37 -2.16
CA LEU A 269 -4.68 23.68 -1.98
C LEU A 269 -4.96 24.28 -0.60
N ARG A 270 -6.19 24.15 -0.08
CA ARG A 270 -6.53 24.65 1.26
C ARG A 270 -5.84 23.86 2.38
N ALA A 271 -5.54 22.59 2.15
CA ALA A 271 -4.83 21.76 3.13
C ALA A 271 -3.33 22.12 3.19
N GLU A 272 -2.76 22.58 2.06
CA GLU A 272 -1.36 22.98 1.94
C GLU A 272 -1.18 24.47 2.26
N LYS A 273 -0.69 24.75 3.48
CA LYS A 273 -0.61 26.12 4.04
C LYS A 273 0.31 27.08 3.27
N ASP A 274 1.24 26.55 2.47
CA ASP A 274 2.29 27.33 1.81
C ASP A 274 1.93 27.73 0.37
N VAL A 275 0.84 27.19 -0.20
CA VAL A 275 0.46 27.45 -1.60
C VAL A 275 -0.51 28.63 -1.73
N THR A 276 -1.12 29.09 -0.64
CA THR A 276 -1.91 30.32 -0.66
C THR A 276 -0.97 31.53 -0.56
N SER A 277 -0.80 32.26 -1.66
CA SER A 277 -0.18 33.59 -1.63
C SER A 277 -0.95 34.47 -0.66
N SER A 278 -0.33 34.77 0.47
CA SER A 278 -0.91 35.66 1.47
C SER A 278 -0.76 37.11 1.03
N ARG A 279 -1.88 37.78 0.72
CA ARG A 279 -2.26 39.09 1.28
C ARG A 279 -3.69 39.51 0.85
N PRO A 280 -4.35 40.37 1.67
CA PRO A 280 -5.77 40.31 2.04
C PRO A 280 -6.78 40.61 0.95
#